data_AF-A0A359CMZ5-F1
#
_entry.id   AF-A0A359CMZ5-F1
#
_cell.length_a   1.000
_cell.length_b   1.000
_cell.length_c   1.000
_cell.angle_alpha   90.00
_cell.angle_beta   90.00
_cell.angle_gamma   90.00
#
_symmetry.space_group_name_H-M   'P 1'
#
loop_
_entity.id
_entity.type
_entity.pdbx_description
1 polymer ?
#
loop_
_entity_poly.entity_id
_entity_poly.type
_entity_poly.pdbx_seq_one_letter_code
_entity_poly.pdbx_strand_id
1 'polypeptide(L)'
;MVDNHPADNATEMTDKQRSIALMDNEKNILRMIDDSLEKIKNDKYGLCEICGKKIDEERLNMIPYTSTCIECENSKVSRGEFRPPEEDVLSYPFGRSFRDNFDENEYYGEDAWQDVDSFNKRKGNERNYDDDKIATDDIENISNQQYKNQLP
;
A
#
# COMPACT_ATOMS: atom_id res chain seq x y z
N MET A 1 35.00 15.49 14.35
CA MET A 1 34.33 16.12 13.22
C MET A 1 33.03 15.36 13.06
N VAL A 2 31.91 15.92 13.51
CA VAL A 2 30.60 15.28 13.31
C VAL A 2 30.17 15.70 11.91
N ASP A 3 30.05 14.73 11.00
CA ASP A 3 29.47 14.99 9.68
C ASP A 3 28.00 15.31 9.89
N ASN A 4 27.62 16.54 9.57
CA ASN A 4 26.28 17.08 9.79
C ASN A 4 25.58 17.21 8.44
N HIS A 5 25.82 16.25 7.54
CA HIS A 5 25.18 16.24 6.23
C HIS A 5 23.66 16.25 6.43
N PRO A 6 22.93 17.16 5.75
CA PRO A 6 21.50 17.31 5.99
C PRO A 6 20.71 16.02 5.74
N ALA A 7 21.16 15.17 4.80
CA ALA A 7 20.53 13.88 4.55
C ALA A 7 20.78 12.85 5.68
N ASP A 8 21.96 12.86 6.30
CA ASP A 8 22.28 11.96 7.43
C ASP A 8 21.47 12.36 8.67
N ASN A 9 21.39 13.66 8.96
CA ASN A 9 20.53 14.21 10.01
C ASN A 9 19.05 13.86 9.82
N ALA A 10 18.55 13.94 8.58
CA ALA A 10 17.17 13.56 8.28
C ALA A 10 16.92 12.05 8.52
N THR A 11 17.89 11.21 8.15
CA THR A 11 17.83 9.76 8.35
C THR A 11 17.86 9.42 9.84
N GLU A 12 18.82 9.95 10.59
CA GLU A 12 18.91 9.75 12.05
C GLU A 12 17.65 10.21 12.78
N MET A 13 17.11 11.37 12.40
CA MET A 13 15.86 11.88 12.99
C MET A 13 14.68 10.95 12.70
N THR A 14 14.57 10.45 11.47
CA THR A 14 13.51 9.51 11.07
C THR A 14 13.60 8.21 11.87
N ASP A 15 14.81 7.65 12.02
CA ASP A 15 15.00 6.41 12.78
C ASP A 15 14.71 6.61 14.26
N LYS A 16 15.12 7.74 14.83
CA LYS A 16 14.78 8.10 16.21
C LYS A 16 13.26 8.24 16.40
N GLN A 17 12.56 8.88 15.48
CA GLN A 17 11.10 8.99 15.52
C GLN A 17 10.42 7.63 15.44
N ARG A 18 10.90 6.72 14.59
CA ARG A 18 10.41 5.33 14.53
C ARG A 18 10.60 4.61 15.87
N SER A 19 11.78 4.71 16.47
CA SER A 19 12.04 4.10 17.78
C SER A 19 11.09 4.61 18.85
N ILE A 20 10.85 5.93 18.91
CA ILE A 20 9.91 6.52 19.88
C ILE A 20 8.49 5.98 19.66
N ALA A 21 8.02 5.92 18.41
CA ALA A 21 6.70 5.40 18.10
C ALA A 21 6.52 3.93 18.52
N LEU A 22 7.55 3.09 18.32
CA LEU A 22 7.55 1.70 18.79
C LEU A 22 7.52 1.62 20.31
N MET A 23 8.35 2.40 21.01
CA MET A 23 8.36 2.43 22.47
C MET A 23 7.01 2.88 23.06
N ASP A 24 6.36 3.86 22.43
CA ASP A 24 5.04 4.32 22.88
C ASP A 24 3.95 3.28 22.59
N ASN A 25 4.06 2.54 21.48
CA ASN A 25 3.18 1.40 21.22
C ASN A 25 3.31 0.31 22.29
N GLU A 26 4.55 -0.08 22.63
CA GLU A 26 4.82 -1.07 23.68
C GLU A 26 4.27 -0.64 25.04
N LYS A 27 4.47 0.62 25.44
CA LYS A 27 3.89 1.17 26.68
C LYS A 27 2.37 1.10 26.68
N ASN A 28 1.73 1.39 25.55
CA ASN A 28 0.27 1.29 25.44
C ASN A 28 -0.20 -0.15 25.60
N ILE A 29 0.49 -1.12 25.00
CA ILE A 29 0.19 -2.55 25.16
C ILE A 29 0.35 -2.97 26.62
N LEU A 30 1.43 -2.56 27.30
CA LEU A 30 1.64 -2.85 28.72
C LEU A 30 0.49 -2.35 29.58
N ARG A 31 0.05 -1.10 29.37
CA ARG A 31 -1.11 -0.54 30.07
C ARG A 31 -2.37 -1.37 29.82
N MET A 32 -2.63 -1.77 28.57
CA MET A 32 -3.80 -2.61 28.25
C MET A 32 -3.73 -3.98 28.93
N ILE A 33 -2.53 -4.57 29.07
CA ILE A 33 -2.32 -5.81 29.81
C ILE A 33 -2.63 -5.59 31.30
N ASP A 34 -2.11 -4.53 31.91
CA ASP A 34 -2.37 -4.21 33.32
C ASP A 34 -3.88 -4.01 33.57
N ASP A 35 -4.56 -3.25 32.69
CA ASP A 35 -6.00 -3.04 32.75
C ASP A 35 -6.78 -4.37 32.63
N SER A 36 -6.34 -5.27 31.73
CA SER A 36 -6.93 -6.60 31.59
C SER A 36 -6.73 -7.46 32.84
N LEU A 37 -5.56 -7.40 33.48
CA LEU A 37 -5.30 -8.09 34.75
C LEU A 37 -6.19 -7.55 35.88
N GLU A 38 -6.43 -6.25 35.93
CA GLU A 38 -7.39 -5.66 36.88
C GLU A 38 -8.83 -6.12 36.61
N LYS A 39 -9.25 -6.23 35.35
CA LYS A 39 -10.56 -6.76 34.99
C LYS A 39 -10.73 -8.22 35.38
N ILE A 40 -9.67 -9.03 35.29
CA ILE A 40 -9.68 -10.42 35.77
C ILE A 40 -9.93 -10.45 37.27
N LYS A 41 -9.22 -9.62 38.05
CA LYS A 41 -9.43 -9.52 39.52
C LYS A 41 -10.84 -9.10 39.91
N ASN A 42 -11.51 -8.33 39.05
CA ASN A 42 -12.84 -7.79 39.27
C ASN A 42 -13.96 -8.59 38.58
N ASP A 43 -13.67 -9.79 38.04
CA ASP A 43 -14.62 -10.65 37.29
C ASP A 43 -15.31 -9.96 36.09
N LYS A 44 -14.65 -8.96 35.50
CA LYS A 44 -15.13 -8.19 34.33
C LYS A 44 -14.36 -8.49 33.06
N TYR A 45 -13.42 -9.42 33.11
CA TYR A 45 -12.62 -9.80 31.94
C TYR A 45 -13.50 -10.43 30.85
N GLY A 46 -13.21 -10.11 29.60
CA GLY A 46 -13.97 -10.59 28.44
C GLY A 46 -15.30 -9.87 28.19
N LEU A 47 -15.57 -8.74 28.84
CA LEU A 47 -16.69 -7.84 28.51
C LEU A 47 -16.19 -6.63 27.72
N CYS A 48 -16.90 -6.30 26.64
CA CYS A 48 -16.61 -5.12 25.82
C CYS A 48 -16.91 -3.83 26.59
N GLU A 49 -15.94 -2.91 26.62
CA GLU A 49 -16.10 -1.62 27.33
C GLU A 49 -17.16 -0.69 26.73
N ILE A 50 -17.47 -0.86 25.44
CA ILE A 50 -18.38 0.03 24.72
C ILE A 50 -19.83 -0.46 24.83
N CYS A 51 -20.08 -1.73 24.55
CA CYS A 51 -21.44 -2.29 24.48
C CYS A 51 -21.79 -3.26 25.62
N GLY A 52 -20.84 -3.61 26.48
CA GLY A 52 -21.03 -4.54 27.59
C GLY A 52 -21.24 -6.01 27.18
N LYS A 53 -21.26 -6.34 25.89
CA LYS A 53 -21.38 -7.72 25.40
C LYS A 53 -20.09 -8.51 25.67
N LYS A 54 -20.20 -9.84 25.75
CA LYS A 54 -19.02 -10.73 25.82
C LYS A 54 -18.18 -10.61 24.54
N ILE A 55 -16.86 -10.58 24.71
CA ILE A 55 -15.88 -10.64 23.63
C ILE A 55 -15.70 -12.11 23.26
N ASP A 56 -15.52 -12.37 21.96
CA ASP A 56 -15.26 -13.70 21.43
C ASP A 56 -14.02 -14.33 22.08
N GLU A 57 -14.12 -15.60 22.47
CA GLU A 57 -13.03 -16.34 23.09
C GLU A 57 -11.85 -16.52 22.13
N GLU A 58 -12.10 -16.75 20.83
CA GLU A 58 -11.02 -16.86 19.83
C GLU A 58 -10.22 -15.56 19.75
N ARG A 59 -10.90 -14.41 19.86
CA ARG A 59 -10.27 -13.09 19.87
C ARG A 59 -9.43 -12.89 21.13
N LEU A 60 -9.94 -13.27 22.31
CA LEU A 60 -9.20 -13.16 23.57
C LEU A 60 -8.00 -14.12 23.61
N ASN A 61 -8.08 -15.28 22.96
CA ASN A 61 -6.96 -16.21 22.83
C ASN A 61 -5.85 -15.64 21.94
N MET A 62 -6.22 -14.89 20.88
CA MET A 62 -5.26 -14.26 19.98
C MET A 62 -4.70 -12.95 20.54
N ILE A 63 -5.54 -12.12 21.17
CA ILE A 63 -5.21 -10.79 21.70
C ILE A 63 -5.85 -10.62 23.09
N PRO A 64 -5.21 -11.14 24.15
CA PRO A 64 -5.82 -11.20 25.50
C PRO A 64 -5.99 -9.83 26.16
N TYR A 65 -5.26 -8.81 25.70
CA TYR A 65 -5.37 -7.45 26.23
C TYR A 65 -6.44 -6.61 25.51
N THR A 66 -7.24 -7.19 24.60
CA THR A 66 -8.29 -6.45 23.89
C THR A 66 -9.44 -6.06 24.83
N SER A 67 -9.89 -4.81 24.76
CA SER A 67 -10.98 -4.29 25.61
C SER A 67 -12.33 -4.17 24.90
N THR A 68 -12.38 -4.41 23.59
CA THR A 68 -13.55 -4.20 22.73
C THR A 68 -13.87 -5.42 21.87
N CYS A 69 -15.16 -5.63 21.61
CA CYS A 69 -15.61 -6.62 20.63
C CYS A 69 -15.37 -6.15 19.18
N ILE A 70 -15.37 -7.08 18.24
CA ILE A 70 -15.09 -6.80 16.82
C ILE A 70 -16.06 -5.80 16.19
N GLU A 71 -17.34 -5.85 16.58
CA GLU A 71 -18.36 -4.91 16.11
C GLU A 71 -18.01 -3.46 16.48
N CYS A 72 -17.67 -3.23 17.75
CA CYS A 72 -17.32 -1.91 18.28
C CYS A 72 -15.95 -1.44 17.82
N GLU A 73 -15.02 -2.37 17.56
CA GLU A 73 -13.71 -2.00 17.02
C GLU A 73 -13.82 -1.57 15.55
N ASN A 74 -14.60 -2.30 14.75
CA ASN A 74 -14.85 -1.94 13.35
C ASN A 74 -15.57 -0.59 13.21
N SER A 75 -16.46 -0.25 14.15
CA SER A 75 -17.17 1.04 14.12
C SER A 75 -16.26 2.24 14.39
N LYS A 76 -15.11 2.05 15.06
CA LYS A 76 -14.14 3.15 15.29
C LYS A 76 -13.38 3.52 14.03
N VAL A 77 -13.25 2.59 13.08
CA VAL A 77 -12.51 2.81 11.84
C VAL A 77 -13.42 3.58 10.87
N SER A 78 -13.47 4.91 10.98
CA SER A 78 -14.07 5.73 9.93
C SER A 78 -13.17 5.65 8.69
N ARG A 79 -13.52 4.75 7.76
CA ARG A 79 -12.77 4.53 6.52
C ARG A 79 -12.74 5.73 5.55
N GLY A 80 -13.27 6.89 5.93
CA GLY A 80 -13.39 8.03 5.02
C GLY A 80 -13.47 9.42 5.62
N GLU A 81 -13.47 9.61 6.95
CA GLU A 81 -13.66 10.97 7.52
C GLU A 81 -12.34 11.71 7.79
N PHE A 82 -11.20 11.01 7.84
CA PHE A 82 -9.89 11.60 8.16
C PHE A 82 -8.78 11.23 7.16
N ARG A 83 -9.15 10.94 5.92
CA ARG A 83 -8.15 10.77 4.86
C ARG A 83 -7.70 12.15 4.37
N PRO A 84 -6.40 12.38 4.17
CA PRO A 84 -5.90 13.65 3.67
C PRO A 84 -6.60 14.00 2.34
N PRO A 85 -6.99 15.26 2.09
CA PRO A 85 -7.63 15.66 0.84
C PRO A 85 -6.76 15.37 -0.40
N GLU A 86 -5.45 15.18 -0.21
CA GLU A 86 -4.51 14.70 -1.23
C GLU A 86 -4.87 13.29 -1.75
N GLU A 87 -5.46 12.44 -0.91
CA GLU A 87 -5.87 11.08 -1.28
C GLU A 87 -7.08 11.08 -2.23
N ASP A 88 -7.95 12.09 -2.18
CA ASP A 88 -9.03 12.26 -3.17
C ASP A 88 -8.48 12.58 -4.57
N VAL A 89 -7.26 13.11 -4.63
CA VAL A 89 -6.55 13.44 -5.88
C VAL A 89 -5.62 12.30 -6.32
N LEU A 90 -5.42 11.27 -5.48
CA LEU A 90 -4.75 10.00 -5.83
C LEU A 90 -5.64 9.13 -6.75
N SER A 91 -6.08 9.68 -7.87
CA SER A 91 -6.38 8.86 -9.05
C SER A 91 -5.07 8.32 -9.61
N TYR A 92 -5.09 7.16 -10.29
CA TYR A 92 -3.93 6.60 -10.99
C TYR A 92 -3.19 7.73 -11.73
N PRO A 93 -1.91 8.02 -11.40
CA PRO A 93 -1.19 9.17 -11.95
C PRO A 93 -1.10 9.11 -13.49
N PHE A 94 -1.24 7.90 -14.04
CA PHE A 94 -1.27 7.63 -15.48
C PHE A 94 -2.67 7.24 -15.98
N GLY A 95 -3.75 7.49 -15.23
CA GLY A 95 -5.11 7.08 -15.63
C GLY A 95 -5.93 8.19 -16.23
N ARG A 96 -5.59 9.44 -15.90
CA ARG A 96 -6.30 10.62 -16.42
C ARG A 96 -5.96 10.91 -17.88
N SER A 97 -4.74 10.54 -18.27
CA SER A 97 -4.14 10.91 -19.54
C SER A 97 -3.90 9.73 -20.45
N PHE A 98 -4.29 8.51 -20.10
CA PHE A 98 -4.22 7.33 -20.99
C PHE A 98 -5.69 6.95 -21.26
N ARG A 99 -6.18 7.42 -22.40
CA ARG A 99 -7.60 7.32 -22.79
C ARG A 99 -7.80 6.17 -23.78
N ASP A 100 -7.31 4.98 -23.44
CA ASP A 100 -7.30 3.80 -24.33
C ASP A 100 -8.71 3.35 -24.79
N ASN A 101 -9.78 3.84 -24.14
CA ASN A 101 -11.17 3.54 -24.49
C ASN A 101 -11.89 4.67 -25.25
N PHE A 102 -11.20 5.74 -25.65
CA PHE A 102 -11.76 6.83 -26.46
C PHE A 102 -11.00 6.93 -27.79
N ASP A 103 -11.73 6.94 -28.90
CA ASP A 103 -11.21 7.15 -30.26
C ASP A 103 -10.93 8.65 -30.48
N GLU A 104 -10.07 9.23 -29.63
CA GLU A 104 -9.67 10.64 -29.66
C GLU A 104 -8.21 10.77 -30.11
N ASN A 105 -7.98 11.50 -31.20
CA ASN A 105 -6.63 11.78 -31.73
C ASN A 105 -5.94 12.97 -31.04
N GLU A 106 -6.38 13.36 -29.85
CA GLU A 106 -5.84 14.52 -29.12
C GLU A 106 -4.59 14.12 -28.34
N TYR A 107 -3.55 14.97 -28.33
CA TYR A 107 -2.30 14.68 -27.63
C TYR A 107 -2.52 14.34 -26.16
N TYR A 108 -2.17 13.12 -25.75
CA TYR A 108 -2.45 12.62 -24.41
C TYR A 108 -1.18 12.14 -23.69
N GLY A 109 -1.38 11.57 -22.50
CA GLY A 109 -0.29 11.12 -21.64
C GLY A 109 0.55 10.02 -22.28
N GLU A 110 -0.05 9.16 -23.09
CA GLU A 110 0.70 8.15 -23.84
C GLU A 110 1.63 8.78 -24.88
N ASP A 111 1.14 9.74 -25.67
CA ASP A 111 1.96 10.48 -26.65
C ASP A 111 3.16 11.16 -26.01
N ALA A 112 2.97 11.75 -24.83
CA ALA A 112 4.06 12.36 -24.06
C ALA A 112 5.16 11.34 -23.70
N TRP A 113 4.80 10.09 -23.40
CA TRP A 113 5.77 9.03 -23.15
C TRP A 113 6.40 8.48 -24.41
N GLN A 114 5.65 8.36 -25.50
CA GLN A 114 6.17 7.96 -26.81
C GLN A 114 7.22 8.97 -27.32
N ASP A 115 6.97 10.27 -27.12
CA ASP A 115 7.91 11.35 -27.47
C ASP A 115 9.21 11.25 -26.67
N VAL A 116 9.13 11.07 -25.34
CA VAL A 116 10.32 10.92 -24.48
C VAL A 116 11.09 9.66 -24.84
N ASP A 117 10.42 8.54 -25.10
CA ASP A 117 11.09 7.30 -25.50
C ASP A 117 11.80 7.44 -26.85
N SER A 118 11.31 8.28 -27.76
CA SER A 118 11.96 8.53 -29.05
C SER A 118 13.43 8.96 -28.91
N PHE A 119 13.78 9.68 -27.83
CA PHE A 119 15.14 10.10 -27.54
C PHE A 119 16.04 8.95 -27.06
N ASN A 120 15.45 7.83 -26.62
CA ASN A 120 16.16 6.61 -26.22
C ASN A 120 16.26 5.56 -27.34
N LYS A 121 15.74 5.84 -28.54
CA LYS A 121 15.80 4.91 -29.68
C LYS A 121 17.25 4.70 -30.14
N ARG A 122 17.67 3.43 -30.25
CA ARG A 122 18.95 3.03 -30.84
C ARG A 122 18.77 2.88 -32.35
N LYS A 123 19.81 3.21 -33.14
CA LYS A 123 19.78 3.01 -34.60
C LYS A 123 19.46 1.55 -34.93
N GLY A 124 18.39 1.34 -35.71
CA GLY A 124 17.96 0.02 -36.20
C GLY A 124 16.89 -0.69 -35.37
N ASN A 125 16.37 -0.08 -34.30
CA ASN A 125 15.24 -0.62 -33.53
C ASN A 125 14.09 0.41 -33.51
N GLU A 126 13.10 0.20 -34.38
CA GLU A 126 11.87 1.00 -34.44
C GLU A 126 10.80 0.30 -33.61
N ARG A 127 10.59 0.76 -32.37
CA ARG A 127 9.48 0.29 -31.55
C ARG A 127 8.16 0.74 -32.17
N ASN A 128 7.28 -0.21 -32.43
CA ASN A 128 5.93 0.07 -32.91
C ASN A 128 5.01 0.32 -31.71
N TYR A 129 4.39 1.49 -31.69
CA TYR A 129 3.46 1.93 -30.64
C TYR A 129 1.99 1.87 -31.08
N ASP A 130 1.75 1.30 -32.27
CA ASP A 130 0.41 1.07 -32.79
C ASP A 130 -0.18 -0.18 -32.11
N ASP A 131 -1.18 0.00 -31.25
CA ASP A 131 -1.84 -1.06 -30.46
C ASP A 131 -2.38 -2.21 -31.32
N ASP A 132 -2.69 -1.95 -32.60
CA ASP A 132 -3.16 -2.96 -33.56
C ASP A 132 -2.05 -3.81 -34.17
N LYS A 133 -0.78 -3.51 -33.88
CA LYS A 133 0.38 -4.27 -34.36
C LYS A 133 1.42 -4.42 -33.27
N ILE A 134 1.27 -5.49 -32.49
CA ILE A 134 2.39 -6.11 -31.79
C ILE A 134 3.45 -6.49 -32.84
N ALA A 135 4.43 -5.60 -33.05
CA ALA A 135 5.62 -5.90 -33.81
C ALA A 135 6.53 -6.72 -32.91
N THR A 136 6.37 -8.04 -32.92
CA THR A 136 7.40 -8.93 -32.39
C THR A 136 8.63 -8.78 -33.27
N ASP A 137 9.77 -8.45 -32.68
CA ASP A 137 11.06 -8.50 -33.39
C ASP A 137 11.23 -9.91 -34.00
N ASP A 138 11.91 -10.01 -35.15
CA ASP A 138 12.18 -11.31 -35.81
C ASP A 138 12.84 -12.32 -34.87
N ILE A 139 13.57 -11.83 -33.86
CA ILE A 139 14.24 -12.61 -32.83
C ILE A 139 13.24 -13.22 -31.83
N GLU A 140 12.13 -12.52 -31.55
CA GLU A 140 11.07 -12.98 -30.63
C GLU A 140 10.10 -13.98 -31.28
N ASN A 141 10.04 -14.00 -32.61
CA ASN A 141 9.30 -15.03 -33.36
C ASN A 141 9.89 -16.45 -33.19
N ILE A 142 11.21 -16.56 -32.97
CA ILE A 142 11.89 -17.85 -32.76
C ILE A 142 11.49 -18.47 -31.41
N SER A 143 11.38 -17.63 -30.37
CA SER A 143 10.99 -18.04 -29.01
C SER A 143 9.55 -18.57 -28.97
N ASN A 144 8.63 -17.86 -29.64
CA ASN A 144 7.22 -18.25 -29.67
C ASN A 144 6.98 -19.57 -30.42
N GLN A 145 7.74 -19.86 -31.48
CA GLN A 145 7.67 -21.17 -32.14
C GLN A 145 8.22 -22.30 -31.26
N GLN A 146 9.36 -22.08 -30.58
CA GLN A 146 9.89 -23.07 -29.64
C GLN A 146 8.92 -23.38 -28.50
N TYR A 147 8.25 -22.36 -27.95
CA TYR A 147 7.23 -22.53 -26.91
C TYR A 147 6.03 -23.35 -27.40
N LYS A 148 5.50 -23.03 -28.59
CA LYS A 148 4.37 -23.78 -29.19
C LYS A 148 4.71 -25.25 -29.48
N ASN A 149 5.96 -25.55 -29.82
CA ASN A 149 6.42 -26.92 -30.07
C ASN A 149 6.64 -27.75 -28.79
N GLN A 150 6.59 -27.11 -27.60
CA GLN A 150 6.75 -27.76 -26.30
C GLN A 150 5.42 -28.04 -25.59
N LEU A 151 4.30 -27.57 -26.16
CA LEU A 151 2.96 -27.89 -25.66
C LEU A 151 2.53 -29.27 -26.16
N PRO A 152 1.95 -30.13 -25.29
CA PRO A 152 1.49 -31.47 -25.66
C PRO A 152 0.28 -31.48 -26.60
#